data_AF-A0AAU7N1P3-F1
#
_entry.id   AF-A0AAU7N1P3-F1
#
_cell.length_a   1.000
_cell.length_b   1.000
_cell.length_c   1.000
_cell.angle_alpha   90.00
_cell.angle_beta   90.00
_cell.angle_gamma   90.00
#
_symmetry.space_group_name_H-M   'P 1'
#
loop_
_entity.id
_entity.type
_entity.pdbx_description
1 polymer ?
#
loop_
_entity_poly.entity_id
_entity_poly.type
_entity_poly.pdbx_seq_one_letter_code
_entity_poly.pdbx_strand_id
1 'polypeptide(L)'
;MLEHLELFFRSIFVDNMVFAVFLGMCSYLAVSKKVTTAVGLGAAVIFVLGVTVPLNWLLDKYLLQDGALVWLGPEYADYDLSFLSFILFIATIATMVQLVEIVVEKFSPSLYNSLGIFLPLIAVNCAILGGSLFMQTRDIPNIGLALNYGISSGIGWFLAILAIAAIREKIRYSNVPAPLRGLGITFIITGLMGIGFQSFGGMLTGDNEPPEETQNTTVETQKEKEIKKEIDEDEKAISYNEALNK
;
A
#
# COMPACT_ATOMS: atom_id res chain seq x y z
N MET A 1 5.06 1.09 25.90
CA MET A 1 6.42 0.84 25.36
C MET A 1 6.49 -0.50 24.65
N LEU A 2 6.05 -1.60 25.27
CA LEU A 2 5.95 -2.92 24.61
C LEU A 2 5.01 -2.89 23.39
N GLU A 3 3.88 -2.20 23.48
CA GLU A 3 2.93 -2.01 22.37
C GLU A 3 3.53 -1.31 21.14
N HIS A 4 4.44 -0.34 21.34
CA HIS A 4 5.16 0.28 20.21
C HIS A 4 6.13 -0.69 19.55
N LEU A 5 6.82 -1.52 20.33
CA LEU A 5 7.76 -2.51 19.80
C LEU A 5 7.03 -3.63 19.06
N GLU A 6 5.93 -4.13 19.63
CA GLU A 6 5.09 -5.16 19.00
C GLU A 6 4.51 -4.66 17.68
N LEU A 7 3.89 -3.47 17.68
CA LEU A 7 3.37 -2.85 16.46
C LEU A 7 4.48 -2.61 15.43
N PHE A 8 5.68 -2.24 15.88
CA PHE A 8 6.83 -2.02 15.01
C PHE A 8 7.26 -3.31 14.30
N PHE A 9 7.42 -4.42 15.03
CA PHE A 9 7.78 -5.70 14.43
C PHE A 9 6.65 -6.30 13.59
N ARG A 10 5.40 -6.18 14.04
CA ARG A 10 4.21 -6.63 13.31
C ARG A 10 4.09 -5.90 11.97
N SER A 11 4.20 -4.57 11.95
CA SER A 11 4.12 -3.78 10.70
C SER A 11 5.27 -4.05 9.72
N ILE A 12 6.47 -4.37 10.21
CA ILE A 12 7.62 -4.62 9.33
C ILE A 12 7.53 -6.00 8.65
N PHE A 13 7.20 -7.04 9.42
CA PHE A 13 7.32 -8.43 8.98
C PHE A 13 5.99 -9.12 8.71
N VAL A 14 4.98 -8.91 9.55
CA VAL A 14 3.68 -9.61 9.46
C VAL A 14 2.76 -8.87 8.50
N ASP A 15 2.54 -7.58 8.72
CA ASP A 15 1.70 -6.71 7.90
C ASP A 15 2.52 -5.97 6.82
N ASN A 16 3.50 -6.65 6.21
CA ASN A 16 4.39 -6.01 5.23
C ASN A 16 3.60 -5.54 4.00
N MET A 17 3.67 -4.25 3.71
CA MET A 17 2.93 -3.62 2.60
C MET A 17 3.18 -4.26 1.23
N VAL A 18 4.41 -4.75 0.97
CA VAL A 18 4.80 -5.26 -0.36
C VAL A 18 4.49 -6.73 -0.51
N PHE A 19 4.75 -7.55 0.51
CA PHE A 19 4.64 -9.00 0.40
C PHE A 19 3.34 -9.58 0.96
N ALA A 20 2.70 -8.92 1.92
CA ALA A 20 1.41 -9.37 2.47
C ALA A 20 0.23 -8.74 1.74
N VAL A 21 0.31 -7.44 1.41
CA VAL A 21 -0.80 -6.66 0.82
C VAL A 21 -0.56 -6.30 -0.66
N PHE A 22 0.61 -6.59 -1.22
CA PHE A 22 0.96 -6.30 -2.62
C PHE A 22 0.80 -4.82 -3.03
N LEU A 23 1.06 -3.89 -2.11
CA LEU A 23 1.01 -2.46 -2.36
C LEU A 23 2.39 -1.90 -2.78
N GLY A 24 2.36 -0.92 -3.70
CA GLY A 24 3.58 -0.19 -4.12
C GLY A 24 4.43 -0.93 -5.16
N MET A 25 3.86 -1.90 -5.87
CA MET A 25 4.56 -2.76 -6.83
C MET A 25 5.16 -1.99 -8.02
N CYS A 26 4.52 -0.90 -8.44
CA CYS A 26 4.94 -0.13 -9.62
C CYS A 26 6.36 0.45 -9.46
N SER A 27 6.60 1.18 -8.37
CA SER A 27 7.89 1.78 -8.07
C SER A 27 8.91 0.72 -7.61
N TYR A 28 8.44 -0.29 -6.87
CA TYR A 28 9.24 -1.44 -6.43
C TYR A 28 9.88 -2.22 -7.59
N LEU A 29 9.11 -2.57 -8.63
CA LEU A 29 9.61 -3.34 -9.78
C LEU A 29 10.43 -2.47 -10.75
N ALA A 30 10.05 -1.20 -10.91
CA ALA A 30 10.72 -0.28 -11.82
C ALA A 30 12.13 0.11 -11.35
N VAL A 31 12.32 0.36 -10.05
CA VAL A 31 13.55 0.98 -9.50
C VAL A 31 14.50 -0.01 -8.82
N SER A 32 14.18 -1.31 -8.80
CA SER A 32 15.03 -2.33 -8.17
C SER A 32 16.23 -2.82 -9.01
N LYS A 33 16.71 -2.06 -10.01
CA LYS A 33 17.84 -2.48 -10.87
C LYS A 33 19.22 -2.30 -10.24
N LYS A 34 19.37 -1.34 -9.32
CA LYS A 34 20.62 -1.01 -8.62
C LYS A 34 20.30 -0.78 -7.14
N VAL A 35 21.18 -1.24 -6.26
CA VAL A 35 21.01 -1.07 -4.80
C VAL A 35 21.10 0.40 -4.42
N THR A 36 22.00 1.18 -5.03
CA THR A 36 22.18 2.61 -4.72
C THR A 36 20.91 3.44 -5.00
N THR A 37 20.20 3.15 -6.10
CA THR A 37 18.94 3.84 -6.42
C THR A 37 17.79 3.36 -5.54
N ALA A 38 17.75 2.06 -5.21
CA ALA A 38 16.75 1.48 -4.32
C ALA A 38 16.83 2.05 -2.91
N VAL A 39 18.05 2.26 -2.37
CA VAL A 39 18.27 2.87 -1.06
C VAL A 39 17.75 4.31 -1.02
N GLY A 40 18.06 5.11 -2.06
CA GLY A 40 17.60 6.50 -2.15
C GLY A 40 16.07 6.60 -2.21
N LEU A 41 15.43 5.78 -3.04
CA LEU A 41 13.97 5.76 -3.13
C LEU A 41 13.31 5.27 -1.83
N GLY A 42 13.82 4.21 -1.22
CA GLY A 42 13.22 3.70 0.01
C GLY A 42 13.41 4.63 1.21
N ALA A 43 14.53 5.35 1.30
CA ALA A 43 14.69 6.39 2.31
C ALA A 43 13.68 7.53 2.13
N ALA A 44 13.40 7.94 0.88
CA ALA A 44 12.37 8.93 0.58
C ALA A 44 10.97 8.42 0.98
N VAL A 45 10.64 7.16 0.70
CA VAL A 45 9.35 6.55 1.08
C VAL A 45 9.18 6.48 2.60
N ILE A 46 10.22 6.09 3.37
CA ILE A 46 10.18 6.11 4.85
C ILE A 46 9.89 7.52 5.36
N PHE A 47 10.57 8.53 4.81
CA PHE A 47 10.39 9.91 5.23
C PHE A 47 8.97 10.41 4.93
N VAL A 48 8.45 10.14 3.73
CA VAL A 48 7.07 10.52 3.37
C VAL A 48 6.07 9.83 4.29
N LEU A 49 6.12 8.50 4.44
CA LEU A 49 5.22 7.74 5.33
C LEU A 49 5.30 8.19 6.79
N GLY A 50 6.51 8.44 7.29
CA GLY A 50 6.74 8.89 8.66
C GLY A 50 6.10 10.25 8.96
N VAL A 51 5.90 11.09 7.95
CA VAL A 51 5.28 12.42 8.12
C VAL A 51 3.80 12.42 7.71
N THR A 52 3.45 11.76 6.61
CA THR A 52 2.08 11.77 6.09
C THR A 52 1.12 10.97 6.98
N VAL A 53 1.55 9.86 7.59
CA VAL A 53 0.67 9.05 8.44
C VAL A 53 0.25 9.83 9.70
N PRO A 54 1.15 10.45 10.49
CA PRO A 54 0.73 11.31 11.61
C PRO A 54 -0.11 12.52 11.19
N LEU A 55 0.17 13.13 10.04
CA LEU A 55 -0.63 14.25 9.53
C LEU A 55 -2.03 13.81 9.13
N ASN A 56 -2.15 12.68 8.43
CA ASN A 56 -3.44 12.10 8.05
C ASN A 56 -4.21 11.62 9.27
N TRP A 57 -3.55 11.13 10.33
CA TRP A 57 -4.18 10.85 11.62
C TRP A 57 -4.80 12.09 12.25
N LEU A 58 -4.08 13.21 12.22
CA LEU A 58 -4.59 14.49 12.73
C LEU A 58 -5.78 14.96 11.90
N LEU A 59 -5.72 14.86 10.58
CA LEU A 59 -6.84 15.20 9.71
C LEU A 59 -8.04 14.29 9.96
N ASP A 60 -7.83 12.99 10.19
CA ASP A 60 -8.90 12.05 10.45
C ASP A 60 -9.65 12.39 11.74
N LYS A 61 -8.93 12.53 12.85
CA LYS A 61 -9.52 12.79 14.18
C LYS A 61 -10.11 14.21 14.32
N TYR A 62 -9.54 15.22 13.65
CA TYR A 62 -9.97 16.61 13.83
C TYR A 62 -10.86 17.15 12.69
N LEU A 63 -10.96 16.45 11.56
CA LEU A 63 -11.71 16.96 10.41
C LEU A 63 -12.70 15.96 9.79
N LEU A 64 -12.45 14.65 9.88
CA LEU A 64 -13.22 13.65 9.13
C LEU A 64 -14.23 12.89 10.00
N GLN A 65 -13.88 12.56 11.25
CA GLN A 65 -14.75 11.78 12.13
C GLN A 65 -16.02 12.55 12.55
N ASP A 66 -17.09 11.81 12.84
CA ASP A 66 -18.36 12.36 13.33
C ASP A 66 -18.13 13.27 14.55
N GLY A 67 -18.63 14.51 14.49
CA GLY A 67 -18.45 15.49 15.57
C GLY A 67 -17.06 16.12 15.68
N ALA A 68 -16.13 15.86 14.75
CA ALA A 68 -14.79 16.48 14.79
C ALA A 68 -14.82 18.00 14.55
N LEU A 69 -15.81 18.51 13.79
CA LEU A 69 -15.97 19.93 13.48
C LEU A 69 -16.56 20.79 14.62
N VAL A 70 -16.75 20.23 15.81
CA VAL A 70 -17.25 20.97 16.99
C VAL A 70 -16.38 22.20 17.31
N TRP A 71 -15.09 22.19 16.93
CA TRP A 71 -14.21 23.36 17.06
C TRP A 71 -14.60 24.55 16.16
N LEU A 72 -15.23 24.32 15.01
CA LEU A 72 -15.61 25.36 14.04
C LEU A 72 -17.00 25.95 14.34
N GLY A 73 -17.87 25.18 15.00
CA GLY A 73 -19.17 25.63 15.50
C GLY A 73 -20.09 24.48 15.90
N PRO A 74 -21.01 24.68 16.85
CA PRO A 74 -21.94 23.63 17.32
C PRO A 74 -22.93 23.16 16.24
N GLU A 75 -23.13 23.93 15.17
CA GLU A 75 -23.97 23.55 14.03
C GLU A 75 -23.33 22.49 13.12
N TYR A 76 -22.02 22.28 13.20
CA TYR A 76 -21.28 21.35 12.34
C TYR A 76 -21.03 19.97 12.97
N ALA A 77 -21.60 19.71 14.16
CA ALA A 77 -21.36 18.48 14.90
C ALA A 77 -21.93 17.21 14.23
N ASP A 78 -23.00 17.35 13.44
CA ASP A 78 -23.69 16.22 12.80
C ASP A 78 -23.25 15.95 11.35
N TYR A 79 -22.26 16.68 10.81
CA TYR A 79 -21.79 16.45 9.44
C TYR A 79 -20.67 15.41 9.40
N ASP A 80 -20.94 14.28 8.75
CA ASP A 80 -19.94 13.26 8.42
C ASP A 80 -19.19 13.65 7.14
N LEU A 81 -17.87 13.80 7.24
CA LEU A 81 -16.98 14.13 6.12
C LEU A 81 -16.13 12.94 5.68
N SER A 82 -16.38 11.73 6.21
CA SER A 82 -15.62 10.51 5.92
C SER A 82 -15.57 10.16 4.43
N PHE A 83 -16.56 10.58 3.64
CA PHE A 83 -16.54 10.40 2.18
C PHE A 83 -15.37 11.14 1.50
N LEU A 84 -14.81 12.17 2.13
CA LEU A 84 -13.72 12.99 1.60
C LEU A 84 -12.33 12.46 1.99
N SER A 85 -12.21 11.42 2.83
CA SER A 85 -10.94 10.89 3.35
C SER A 85 -9.93 10.60 2.23
N PHE A 86 -10.34 9.94 1.15
CA PHE A 86 -9.46 9.61 0.02
C PHE A 86 -8.84 10.85 -0.62
N ILE A 87 -9.63 11.88 -0.89
CA ILE A 87 -9.17 13.11 -1.57
C ILE A 87 -8.24 13.90 -0.65
N LEU A 88 -8.56 14.00 0.65
CA LEU A 88 -7.69 14.67 1.63
C LEU A 88 -6.36 13.95 1.80
N PHE A 89 -6.35 12.62 1.91
CA PHE A 89 -5.10 11.86 2.06
C PHE A 89 -4.22 12.00 0.83
N ILE A 90 -4.78 11.93 -0.38
CA ILE A 90 -4.00 12.14 -1.63
C ILE A 90 -3.46 13.57 -1.67
N ALA A 91 -4.23 14.58 -1.28
CA ALA A 91 -3.77 15.97 -1.25
C ALA A 91 -2.60 16.17 -0.27
N THR A 92 -2.69 15.62 0.94
CA THR A 92 -1.61 15.68 1.95
C THR A 92 -0.36 14.94 1.47
N ILE A 93 -0.52 13.78 0.82
CA ILE A 93 0.62 13.04 0.26
C ILE A 93 1.26 13.83 -0.89
N ALA A 94 0.47 14.40 -1.80
CA ALA A 94 0.98 15.17 -2.93
C ALA A 94 1.77 16.40 -2.46
N THR A 95 1.28 17.14 -1.47
CA THR A 95 2.02 18.29 -0.92
C THR A 95 3.33 17.88 -0.26
N MET A 96 3.34 16.76 0.47
CA MET A 96 4.55 16.25 1.12
C MET A 96 5.58 15.72 0.10
N VAL A 97 5.13 14.99 -0.92
CA VAL A 97 6.01 14.49 -1.99
C VAL A 97 6.59 15.65 -2.79
N GLN A 98 5.81 16.71 -3.03
CA GLN A 98 6.32 17.92 -3.69
C GLN A 98 7.45 18.56 -2.90
N LEU A 99 7.34 18.60 -1.57
CA LEU A 99 8.42 19.08 -0.70
C LEU A 99 9.66 18.19 -0.82
N VAL A 100 9.48 16.87 -0.85
CA VAL A 100 10.58 15.91 -1.02
C VAL A 100 11.26 16.07 -2.38
N GLU A 101 10.51 16.34 -3.45
CA GLU A 101 11.09 16.57 -4.78
C GLU A 101 12.08 17.74 -4.77
N ILE A 102 11.69 18.88 -4.20
CA ILE A 102 12.53 20.08 -4.07
C ILE A 102 13.76 19.81 -3.19
N VAL A 103 13.60 19.04 -2.11
CA VAL A 103 14.70 18.64 -1.22
C VAL A 103 15.70 17.73 -1.94
N VAL A 104 15.21 16.72 -2.68
CA VAL A 104 16.06 15.75 -3.39
C VAL A 104 16.84 16.41 -4.52
N GLU A 105 16.24 17.36 -5.24
CA GLU A 105 16.91 18.14 -6.27
C GLU A 105 18.10 18.92 -5.69
N LYS A 106 17.93 19.49 -4.48
CA LYS A 106 18.98 20.29 -3.83
C LYS A 106 20.09 19.45 -3.18
N PHE A 107 19.76 18.34 -2.53
CA PHE A 107 20.74 17.55 -1.78
C PHE A 107 21.41 16.44 -2.61
N SER A 108 20.73 15.89 -3.62
CA SER A 108 21.24 14.72 -4.37
C SER A 108 20.91 14.79 -5.87
N PRO A 109 21.64 15.60 -6.66
CA PRO A 109 21.43 15.68 -8.11
C PRO A 109 21.64 14.34 -8.83
N SER A 110 22.48 13.46 -8.28
CA SER A 110 22.69 12.10 -8.81
C SER A 110 21.43 11.23 -8.75
N LEU A 111 20.64 11.33 -7.66
CA LEU A 111 19.41 10.56 -7.49
C LEU A 111 18.30 11.16 -8.37
N TYR A 112 18.20 12.49 -8.43
CA TYR A 112 17.27 13.19 -9.32
C TYR A 112 17.50 12.79 -10.79
N ASN A 113 18.75 12.77 -11.25
CA ASN A 113 19.08 12.34 -12.62
C ASN A 113 18.78 10.86 -12.88
N SER A 114 18.87 10.00 -11.86
CA SER A 114 18.61 8.56 -12.02
C SER A 114 17.12 8.22 -11.94
N LEU A 115 16.33 9.07 -11.28
CA LEU A 115 14.99 8.75 -10.83
C LEU A 115 13.93 9.74 -11.31
N GLY A 116 14.31 10.81 -12.03
CA GLY A 116 13.51 12.01 -12.32
C GLY A 116 12.02 11.80 -12.58
N ILE A 117 11.64 10.93 -13.51
CA ILE A 117 10.22 10.69 -13.83
C ILE A 117 9.45 9.90 -12.75
N PHE A 118 10.17 9.20 -11.88
CA PHE A 118 9.60 8.41 -10.79
C PHE A 118 9.44 9.20 -9.49
N LEU A 119 10.01 10.41 -9.37
CA LEU A 119 9.83 11.26 -8.19
C LEU A 119 8.36 11.71 -8.02
N PRO A 120 7.68 12.24 -9.05
CA PRO A 120 6.24 12.54 -8.98
C PRO A 120 5.39 11.28 -8.76
N LEU A 121 5.87 10.12 -9.23
CA LEU A 121 5.21 8.84 -9.07
C LEU A 121 5.20 8.31 -7.62
N ILE A 122 5.96 8.96 -6.70
CA ILE A 122 5.88 8.69 -5.27
C ILE A 122 4.52 9.13 -4.71
N ALA A 123 3.92 10.21 -5.22
CA ALA A 123 2.63 10.72 -4.74
C ALA A 123 1.48 9.71 -4.94
N VAL A 124 1.57 8.92 -6.00
CA VAL A 124 0.60 7.87 -6.34
C VAL A 124 1.07 6.47 -5.91
N ASN A 125 2.07 6.38 -5.02
CA ASN A 125 2.52 5.10 -4.52
C ASN A 125 1.45 4.47 -3.63
N CYS A 126 0.93 3.32 -4.04
CA CYS A 126 -0.15 2.62 -3.34
C CYS A 126 0.23 2.21 -1.91
N ALA A 127 1.51 2.02 -1.60
CA ALA A 127 1.94 1.71 -0.23
C ALA A 127 1.77 2.93 0.70
N ILE A 128 1.99 4.14 0.20
CA ILE A 128 1.86 5.38 0.99
C ILE A 128 0.39 5.69 1.27
N LEU A 129 -0.45 5.58 0.22
CA LEU A 129 -1.90 5.73 0.36
C LEU A 129 -2.49 4.62 1.26
N GLY A 130 -2.09 3.38 1.02
CA GLY A 130 -2.54 2.24 1.82
C GLY A 130 -2.15 2.35 3.29
N GLY A 131 -0.96 2.87 3.60
CA GLY A 131 -0.56 3.15 5.00
C GLY A 131 -1.48 4.15 5.69
N SER A 132 -1.93 5.18 4.98
CA SER A 132 -2.87 6.16 5.53
C SER A 132 -4.28 5.57 5.72
N LEU A 133 -4.72 4.73 4.79
CA LEU A 133 -6.03 4.06 4.88
C LEU A 133 -6.06 2.96 5.95
N PHE A 134 -4.97 2.20 6.11
CA PHE A 134 -4.88 1.20 7.17
C PHE A 134 -4.80 1.83 8.55
N MET A 135 -4.18 2.99 8.68
CA MET A 135 -4.23 3.77 9.92
C MET A 135 -5.67 4.15 10.29
N GLN A 136 -6.49 4.58 9.32
CA GLN A 136 -7.90 4.90 9.54
C GLN A 136 -8.72 3.64 9.89
N THR A 137 -8.54 2.56 9.14
CA THR A 137 -9.29 1.30 9.35
C THR A 137 -8.93 0.61 10.67
N ARG A 138 -7.68 0.74 11.12
CA ARG A 138 -7.20 0.19 12.41
C ARG A 138 -7.46 1.11 13.60
N ASP A 139 -8.13 2.26 13.39
CA ASP A 139 -8.45 3.31 14.38
C ASP A 139 -7.37 3.50 15.46
N ILE A 140 -6.16 3.84 15.01
CA ILE A 140 -5.01 3.97 15.91
C ILE A 140 -5.31 5.08 16.94
N PRO A 141 -5.25 4.82 18.26
CA PRO A 141 -5.74 5.76 19.27
C PRO A 141 -4.76 6.91 19.57
N ASN A 142 -3.47 6.77 19.22
CA ASN A 142 -2.44 7.72 19.64
C ASN A 142 -1.54 8.17 18.49
N ILE A 143 -1.20 9.46 18.45
CA ILE A 143 -0.29 10.04 17.44
C ILE A 143 1.10 9.37 17.44
N GLY A 144 1.58 8.97 18.62
CA GLY A 144 2.86 8.26 18.74
C GLY A 144 2.82 6.85 18.16
N LEU A 145 1.66 6.17 18.21
CA LEU A 145 1.47 4.88 17.55
C LEU A 145 1.35 5.06 16.04
N ALA A 146 0.67 6.11 15.57
CA ALA A 146 0.56 6.44 14.15
C ALA A 146 1.94 6.75 13.52
N LEU A 147 2.79 7.52 14.22
CA LEU A 147 4.17 7.77 13.79
C LEU A 147 4.99 6.49 13.71
N ASN A 148 4.92 5.65 14.76
CA ASN A 148 5.60 4.37 14.78
C ASN A 148 5.11 3.44 13.65
N TYR A 149 3.80 3.44 13.37
CA TYR A 149 3.20 2.69 12.27
C TYR A 149 3.70 3.18 10.89
N GLY A 150 3.73 4.50 10.67
CA GLY A 150 4.25 5.09 9.43
C GLY A 150 5.74 4.75 9.20
N ILE A 151 6.57 4.87 10.22
CA ILE A 151 8.01 4.55 10.12
C ILE A 151 8.22 3.05 9.92
N SER A 152 7.57 2.21 10.71
CA SER A 152 7.71 0.74 10.62
C SER A 152 7.24 0.20 9.28
N SER A 153 6.10 0.65 8.76
CA SER A 153 5.61 0.26 7.44
C SER A 153 6.53 0.72 6.31
N GLY A 154 7.07 1.95 6.40
CA GLY A 154 8.09 2.44 5.49
C GLY A 154 9.38 1.61 5.51
N ILE A 155 9.83 1.16 6.70
CA ILE A 155 10.98 0.27 6.85
C ILE A 155 10.69 -1.09 6.20
N GLY A 156 9.49 -1.64 6.38
CA GLY A 156 9.06 -2.88 5.71
C GLY A 156 9.16 -2.76 4.19
N TRP A 157 8.73 -1.63 3.62
CA TRP A 157 8.86 -1.34 2.18
C TRP A 157 10.32 -1.16 1.75
N PHE A 158 11.14 -0.46 2.55
CA PHE A 158 12.57 -0.27 2.31
C PHE A 158 13.34 -1.60 2.29
N LEU A 159 13.07 -2.48 3.24
CA LEU A 159 13.68 -3.81 3.28
C LEU A 159 13.29 -4.64 2.06
N ALA A 160 12.03 -4.56 1.62
CA ALA A 160 11.58 -5.24 0.42
C ALA A 160 12.36 -4.77 -0.81
N ILE A 161 12.45 -3.45 -1.07
CA ILE A 161 13.13 -2.92 -2.26
C ILE A 161 14.64 -3.19 -2.24
N LEU A 162 15.26 -3.12 -1.05
CA LEU A 162 16.67 -3.45 -0.86
C LEU A 162 16.95 -4.92 -1.21
N ALA A 163 16.10 -5.83 -0.73
CA ALA A 163 16.26 -7.27 -0.94
C ALA A 163 16.14 -7.64 -2.43
N ILE A 164 15.13 -7.12 -3.14
CA ILE A 164 15.02 -7.39 -4.58
C ILE A 164 16.15 -6.74 -5.38
N ALA A 165 16.63 -5.55 -5.00
CA ALA A 165 17.73 -4.91 -5.69
C ALA A 165 19.03 -5.72 -5.55
N ALA A 166 19.31 -6.24 -4.35
CA ALA A 166 20.45 -7.11 -4.10
C ALA A 166 20.36 -8.42 -4.90
N ILE A 167 19.18 -9.05 -4.94
CA ILE A 167 18.96 -10.28 -5.72
C ILE A 167 19.12 -10.00 -7.23
N ARG A 168 18.59 -8.88 -7.73
CA ARG A 168 18.68 -8.48 -9.15
C ARG A 168 20.09 -8.14 -9.58
N GLU A 169 20.89 -7.51 -8.72
CA GLU A 169 22.32 -7.30 -9.00
C GLU A 169 23.07 -8.63 -9.10
N LYS A 170 22.79 -9.57 -8.19
CA LYS A 170 23.41 -10.91 -8.21
C LYS A 170 23.00 -11.75 -9.43
N ILE A 171 21.72 -11.71 -9.83
CA ILE A 171 21.19 -12.46 -10.97
C ILE A 171 21.72 -11.94 -12.31
N ARG A 172 22.19 -10.69 -12.38
CA ARG A 172 22.83 -10.16 -13.60
C ARG A 172 24.05 -10.97 -14.03
N TYR A 173 24.77 -11.57 -13.09
CA TYR A 173 25.92 -12.44 -13.36
C TYR A 173 25.51 -13.88 -13.70
N SER A 174 24.22 -14.23 -13.59
CA SER A 174 23.70 -15.56 -13.85
C SER A 174 23.11 -15.67 -15.25
N ASN A 175 23.10 -16.88 -15.82
CA ASN A 175 22.61 -17.10 -17.17
C ASN A 175 21.07 -17.22 -17.20
N VAL A 176 20.39 -16.06 -17.18
CA VAL A 176 18.93 -16.00 -17.30
C VAL A 176 18.52 -16.19 -18.77
N PRO A 177 17.51 -17.03 -19.09
CA PRO A 177 17.03 -17.24 -20.45
C PRO A 177 16.57 -15.92 -21.09
N ALA A 178 16.91 -15.73 -22.36
CA ALA A 178 16.74 -14.45 -23.07
C ALA A 178 15.33 -13.84 -22.98
N PRO A 179 14.22 -14.62 -23.07
CA PRO A 179 12.86 -14.06 -23.00
C PRO A 179 12.46 -13.53 -21.62
N LEU A 180 13.08 -14.01 -20.53
CA LEU A 180 12.71 -13.65 -19.16
C LEU A 180 13.57 -12.51 -18.58
N ARG A 181 14.55 -11.99 -19.33
CA ARG A 181 15.46 -10.95 -18.84
C ARG A 181 14.71 -9.65 -18.57
N GLY A 182 15.01 -9.03 -17.43
CA GLY A 182 14.40 -7.75 -17.04
C GLY A 182 13.19 -7.92 -16.13
N LEU A 183 12.00 -7.53 -16.60
CA LEU A 183 10.78 -7.52 -15.80
C LEU A 183 10.24 -8.92 -15.49
N GLY A 184 10.27 -9.84 -16.47
CA GLY A 184 9.73 -11.20 -16.30
C GLY A 184 10.36 -11.96 -15.13
N ILE A 185 11.70 -12.03 -15.07
CA ILE A 185 12.40 -12.65 -13.94
C ILE A 185 12.15 -11.89 -12.62
N THR A 186 11.96 -10.57 -12.67
CA THR A 186 11.68 -9.77 -11.47
C THR A 186 10.33 -10.15 -10.86
N PHE A 187 9.29 -10.37 -11.67
CA PHE A 187 8.01 -10.88 -11.19
C PHE A 187 8.12 -12.25 -10.54
N ILE A 188 8.88 -13.17 -11.15
CA ILE A 188 9.11 -14.52 -10.59
C ILE A 188 9.82 -14.44 -9.24
N ILE A 189 10.90 -13.63 -9.14
CA ILE A 189 11.62 -13.43 -7.89
C ILE A 189 10.70 -12.82 -6.83
N THR A 190 9.90 -11.83 -7.19
CA THR A 190 8.98 -11.16 -6.26
C THR A 190 7.94 -12.15 -5.71
N GLY A 191 7.40 -13.03 -6.56
CA GLY A 191 6.51 -14.11 -6.12
C GLY A 191 7.19 -15.10 -5.17
N LEU A 192 8.42 -15.53 -5.48
CA LEU A 192 9.20 -16.42 -4.61
C LEU A 192 9.54 -15.76 -3.26
N MET A 193 9.84 -14.46 -3.26
CA MET A 193 10.05 -13.68 -2.03
C MET A 193 8.76 -13.55 -1.21
N GLY A 194 7.61 -13.36 -1.87
CA GLY A 194 6.30 -13.32 -1.22
C GLY A 194 5.98 -14.62 -0.48
N ILE A 195 6.22 -15.78 -1.11
CA ILE A 195 6.06 -17.10 -0.46
C ILE A 195 6.96 -17.21 0.78
N GLY A 196 8.20 -16.72 0.70
CA GLY A 196 9.10 -16.69 1.84
C GLY A 196 8.58 -15.81 2.99
N PHE A 197 8.05 -14.62 2.67
CA PHE A 197 7.49 -13.70 3.66
C PHE A 197 6.20 -14.20 4.30
N GLN A 198 5.41 -15.01 3.60
CA GLN A 198 4.20 -15.61 4.17
C GLN A 198 4.50 -16.54 5.36
N SER A 199 5.75 -17.01 5.50
CA SER A 199 6.20 -17.76 6.69
C SER A 199 6.20 -16.91 7.97
N PHE A 200 6.32 -15.58 7.87
CA PHE A 200 6.27 -14.69 9.03
C PHE A 200 4.85 -14.37 9.50
N GLY A 201 3.83 -14.59 8.66
CA GLY A 201 2.43 -14.30 8.97
C GLY A 201 1.90 -15.02 10.21
N GLY A 202 2.43 -16.21 10.52
CA GLY A 202 2.04 -16.99 11.70
C GLY A 202 2.92 -16.82 12.93
N MET A 203 4.01 -16.03 12.85
CA MET A 203 5.03 -15.98 13.92
C MET A 203 4.61 -15.14 15.14
N LEU A 204 3.67 -14.19 14.96
CA LEU A 204 3.17 -13.33 16.05
C LEU A 204 1.73 -13.67 16.47
N THR A 205 1.05 -14.59 15.78
CA THR A 205 -0.33 -15.02 16.07
C THR A 205 -0.38 -16.16 17.11
N GLY A 206 0.57 -16.18 18.05
CA GLY A 206 0.70 -17.25 19.05
C GLY A 206 -0.46 -17.30 20.03
N ASP A 207 -1.28 -18.35 19.91
CA ASP A 207 -2.08 -19.03 20.94
C ASP A 207 -3.37 -18.41 21.53
N ASN A 208 -3.94 -17.29 21.07
CA ASN A 208 -5.28 -16.85 21.57
C ASN A 208 -6.24 -16.14 20.60
N GLU A 209 -5.99 -16.17 19.29
CA GLU A 209 -6.98 -15.71 18.30
C GLU A 209 -7.15 -16.79 17.24
N PRO A 210 -8.38 -17.27 16.95
CA PRO A 210 -8.61 -18.05 15.75
C PRO A 210 -8.13 -17.21 14.56
N PRO A 211 -7.57 -17.84 13.51
CA PRO A 211 -6.85 -17.14 12.46
C PRO A 211 -7.70 -15.95 11.98
N GLU A 212 -7.21 -14.73 12.15
CA GLU A 212 -7.73 -13.61 11.38
C GLU A 212 -7.52 -14.03 9.93
N GLU A 213 -8.62 -14.42 9.31
CA GLU A 213 -8.68 -14.70 7.90
C GLU A 213 -8.02 -13.50 7.22
N THR A 214 -6.86 -13.75 6.63
CA THR A 214 -6.44 -13.00 5.45
C THR A 214 -7.70 -12.86 4.62
N GLN A 215 -8.16 -11.62 4.40
CA GLN A 215 -9.38 -11.34 3.65
C GLN A 215 -9.22 -11.96 2.27
N ASN A 216 -9.56 -13.24 2.17
CA ASN A 216 -9.95 -13.91 0.97
C ASN A 216 -11.15 -13.10 0.54
N THR A 217 -10.96 -12.34 -0.52
CA THR A 217 -11.97 -11.61 -1.28
C THR A 217 -13.29 -12.40 -1.31
N THR A 218 -14.16 -12.17 -0.32
CA THR A 218 -15.52 -12.71 -0.25
C THR A 218 -16.42 -12.05 -1.29
N VAL A 219 -15.87 -11.15 -2.11
CA VAL A 219 -16.53 -10.55 -3.27
C VAL A 219 -16.68 -11.53 -4.43
N GLU A 220 -15.83 -12.56 -4.57
CA GLU A 220 -15.92 -13.46 -5.74
C GLU A 220 -17.03 -14.52 -5.62
N THR A 221 -17.33 -15.05 -4.42
CA THR A 221 -18.33 -16.13 -4.29
C THR A 221 -19.78 -15.61 -4.25
N GLN A 222 -20.01 -14.35 -3.86
CA GLN A 222 -21.36 -13.76 -3.85
C GLN A 222 -21.76 -13.24 -5.23
N LYS A 223 -20.84 -12.59 -5.96
CA LYS A 223 -21.11 -12.16 -7.35
C LYS A 223 -21.38 -13.32 -8.29
N GLU A 224 -20.68 -14.46 -8.15
CA GLU A 224 -20.93 -15.61 -9.05
C GLU A 224 -22.34 -16.22 -8.88
N LYS A 225 -22.97 -16.06 -7.70
CA LYS A 225 -24.34 -16.56 -7.45
C LYS A 225 -25.43 -15.55 -7.83
N GLU A 226 -25.19 -14.25 -7.67
CA GLU A 226 -26.11 -13.20 -8.15
C GLU A 226 -26.07 -13.07 -9.68
N ILE A 227 -24.88 -13.12 -10.29
CA ILE A 227 -24.72 -13.07 -11.74
C ILE A 227 -25.35 -14.31 -12.41
N LYS A 228 -25.24 -15.52 -11.83
CA LYS A 228 -25.94 -16.71 -12.37
C LYS A 228 -27.46 -16.61 -12.26
N LYS A 229 -27.99 -15.88 -11.28
CA LYS A 229 -29.45 -15.68 -11.12
C LYS A 229 -30.00 -14.65 -12.10
N GLU A 230 -29.27 -13.56 -12.34
CA GLU A 230 -29.64 -12.55 -13.35
C GLU A 230 -29.51 -13.12 -14.78
N ILE A 231 -28.50 -13.95 -15.06
CA ILE A 231 -28.35 -14.60 -16.38
C ILE A 231 -29.48 -15.62 -16.64
N ASP A 232 -29.92 -16.40 -15.64
CA ASP A 232 -31.03 -17.37 -15.78
C ASP A 232 -32.41 -16.69 -15.95
N GLU A 233 -32.59 -15.46 -15.44
CA GLU A 233 -33.81 -14.68 -15.64
C GLU A 233 -33.83 -13.97 -17.01
N ASP A 234 -32.69 -13.46 -17.48
CA ASP A 234 -32.58 -12.82 -18.80
C ASP A 234 -32.59 -13.85 -19.97
N GLU A 235 -32.08 -15.07 -19.80
CA GLU A 235 -32.16 -16.12 -20.84
C GLU A 235 -33.60 -16.58 -21.10
N LYS A 236 -34.49 -16.48 -20.10
CA LYS A 236 -35.93 -16.72 -20.28
C LYS A 236 -36.68 -15.53 -20.90
N ALA A 237 -36.18 -14.31 -20.74
CA ALA A 237 -36.79 -13.10 -21.27
C ALA A 237 -36.42 -12.81 -22.74
N ILE A 238 -35.29 -13.33 -23.22
CA ILE A 238 -34.79 -13.10 -24.59
C ILE A 238 -34.87 -14.41 -25.42
N SER A 239 -36.04 -15.04 -25.43
CA SER A 239 -36.42 -15.94 -26.53
C SER A 239 -36.79 -15.09 -27.77
N TYR A 240 -35.77 -14.53 -28.44
CA TYR A 240 -35.95 -13.76 -29.69
C TYR A 240 -35.90 -14.63 -30.95
N ASN A 241 -35.80 -15.96 -30.81
CA ASN A 241 -35.85 -16.91 -31.93
C ASN A 241 -37.22 -17.59 -32.12
N GLU A 242 -38.17 -17.41 -31.20
CA GLU A 242 -39.52 -17.98 -31.30
C GLU A 242 -40.57 -16.96 -31.82
N ALA A 243 -40.19 -15.68 -31.96
CA ALA A 243 -41.02 -14.62 -32.54
C ALA A 243 -40.77 -14.36 -34.05
N LEU A 244 -39.80 -15.06 -34.67
CA LEU A 244 -39.37 -14.80 -36.06
C LEU A 244 -39.35 -16.02 -37.00
N ASN A 245 -39.81 -17.21 -36.57
CA ASN A 245 -40.03 -18.35 -37.47
C ASN A 245 -41.40 -19.01 -37.25
N LYS A 246 -42.43 -18.17 -37.33
CA LYS A 246 -43.74 -18.55 -37.85
C LYS A 246 -43.81 -18.15 -39.32
#